data_AF-A0A3R9X3Y3-F1
#
_entry.id   AF-A0A3R9X3Y3-F1
#
_cell.length_a   1.000
_cell.length_b   1.000
_cell.length_c   1.000
_cell.angle_alpha   90.00
_cell.angle_beta   90.00
_cell.angle_gamma   90.00
#
_symmetry.space_group_name_H-M   'P 1'
#
loop_
_entity.id
_entity.type
_entity.pdbx_description
1 polymer ?
#
loop_
_entity_poly.entity_id
_entity_poly.type
_entity_poly.pdbx_seq_one_letter_code
_entity_poly.pdbx_strand_id
1 'polypeptide(L)'
;MLLLPVLDDKGIKLLELIERVDAIIKEDIGSSDLLEWKLIKGNRVKIPLWLFEILERRNLVEVQERIDLRYLDSLLLEEKNSLRPVQISEQLFRWVRNTIIELKKDPARAAELERARIDLDDILKARFGKLAKYVNFQGPETSLEKLVEKLNPEEAVLFRSILSLMRHYSRVLRGDPDDNR
;
A
#
# COMPACT_ATOMS: atom_id res chain seq x y z
N MET A 1 -1.96 -27.87 4.09
CA MET A 1 -2.85 -26.96 4.85
C MET A 1 -2.60 -25.55 4.34
N LEU A 2 -3.46 -25.02 3.46
CA LEU A 2 -3.33 -23.65 2.96
C LEU A 2 -3.91 -22.70 4.00
N LEU A 3 -3.10 -22.32 4.99
CA LEU A 3 -3.40 -21.12 5.75
C LEU A 3 -3.14 -19.96 4.80
N LEU A 4 -4.20 -19.33 4.29
CA LEU A 4 -4.07 -18.00 3.71
C LEU A 4 -3.34 -17.14 4.75
N PRO A 5 -2.27 -16.42 4.38
CA PRO A 5 -1.67 -15.48 5.32
C PRO A 5 -2.70 -14.40 5.61
N VAL A 6 -3.44 -14.58 6.70
CA VAL A 6 -4.28 -13.52 7.26
C VAL A 6 -3.31 -12.54 7.88
N LEU A 7 -3.25 -11.34 7.33
CA LEU A 7 -2.48 -10.25 7.90
C LEU A 7 -3.04 -9.94 9.29
N ASP A 8 -2.29 -10.31 10.32
CA ASP A 8 -2.54 -9.89 11.69
C ASP A 8 -1.91 -8.51 11.95
N ASP A 9 -2.18 -7.93 13.13
CA ASP A 9 -1.64 -6.60 13.49
C ASP A 9 -0.11 -6.54 13.41
N LYS A 10 0.58 -7.67 13.65
CA LYS A 10 2.05 -7.75 13.53
C LYS A 10 2.49 -7.71 12.09
N GLY A 11 1.84 -8.48 11.21
CA GLY A 11 2.08 -8.48 9.78
C GLY A 11 1.83 -7.10 9.17
N ILE A 12 0.76 -6.44 9.57
CA ILE A 12 0.46 -5.07 9.16
C ILE A 12 1.58 -4.10 9.57
N LYS A 13 2.03 -4.14 10.83
CA LYS A 13 3.17 -3.31 11.28
C LYS A 13 4.46 -3.58 10.51
N LEU A 14 4.72 -4.83 10.12
CA LEU A 14 5.87 -5.16 9.29
C LEU A 14 5.75 -4.56 7.88
N LEU A 15 4.54 -4.58 7.29
CA LEU A 15 4.27 -3.94 6.01
C LEU A 15 4.48 -2.42 6.09
N GLU A 16 4.04 -1.79 7.18
CA GLU A 16 4.24 -0.35 7.40
C GLU A 16 5.73 0.04 7.37
N LEU A 17 6.63 -0.80 7.90
CA LEU A 17 8.06 -0.51 7.92
C LEU A 17 8.70 -0.53 6.52
N ILE A 18 8.18 -1.33 5.60
CA ILE A 18 8.69 -1.43 4.23
C ILE A 18 8.03 -0.41 3.28
N GLU A 19 6.93 0.21 3.69
CA GLU A 19 6.32 1.34 2.96
C GLU A 19 7.38 2.40 2.71
N ARG A 20 7.34 2.97 1.50
CA ARG A 20 8.26 4.03 1.12
C ARG A 20 7.61 5.40 1.23
N VAL A 21 8.37 6.32 1.81
CA VAL A 21 8.01 7.71 2.06
C VAL A 21 8.80 8.61 1.11
N ASP A 22 8.11 9.53 0.46
CA ASP A 22 8.74 10.59 -0.32
C ASP A 22 9.27 11.67 0.63
N ALA A 23 10.59 11.73 0.76
CA ALA A 23 11.28 12.59 1.69
C ALA A 23 12.19 13.59 0.97
N ILE A 24 12.27 14.81 1.51
CA ILE A 24 13.24 15.83 1.13
C ILE A 24 14.37 15.80 2.15
N ILE A 25 15.61 15.66 1.67
CA ILE A 25 16.79 15.63 2.50
C ILE A 25 17.23 17.06 2.87
N LYS A 26 17.38 17.36 4.17
CA LYS A 26 17.74 18.71 4.66
C LYS A 26 19.24 18.96 4.73
N GLU A 27 20.02 17.92 4.95
CA GLU A 27 21.46 17.98 5.14
C GLU A 27 22.16 16.83 4.40
N ASP A 28 23.42 17.01 4.04
CA ASP A 28 24.19 15.92 3.42
C ASP A 28 24.53 14.86 4.46
N ILE A 29 23.86 13.71 4.35
CA ILE A 29 24.07 12.55 5.22
C ILE A 29 25.18 11.65 4.64
N GLY A 30 25.45 11.82 3.34
CA GLY A 30 26.42 11.05 2.57
C GLY A 30 25.73 10.14 1.56
N SER A 31 26.48 9.77 0.52
CA SER A 31 26.10 8.73 -0.42
C SER A 31 27.13 7.61 -0.31
N SER A 32 26.66 6.40 -0.05
CA SER A 32 27.47 5.19 -0.15
C SER A 32 26.98 4.38 -1.34
N ASP A 33 27.89 3.81 -2.13
CA ASP A 33 27.53 2.87 -3.20
C ASP A 33 26.85 1.60 -2.65
N LEU A 34 26.96 1.36 -1.34
CA LEU A 34 26.28 0.28 -0.63
C LEU A 34 24.82 0.59 -0.28
N LEU A 35 24.40 1.86 -0.38
CA LEU A 35 23.03 2.27 -0.09
C LEU A 35 22.30 2.52 -1.41
N GLU A 36 21.10 1.95 -1.53
CA GLU A 36 20.23 2.21 -2.69
C GLU A 36 19.83 3.70 -2.80
N TRP A 37 19.91 4.45 -1.69
CA TRP A 37 19.44 5.83 -1.58
C TRP A 37 20.60 6.82 -1.49
N LYS A 38 20.60 7.80 -2.40
CA LYS A 38 21.55 8.93 -2.38
C LYS A 38 21.00 10.07 -1.51
N LEU A 39 21.41 10.11 -0.25
CA LEU A 39 20.93 11.08 0.74
C LEU A 39 21.72 12.40 0.69
N ILE A 40 21.48 13.15 -0.38
CA ILE A 40 22.12 14.45 -0.68
C ILE A 40 21.11 15.57 -0.38
N LYS A 41 21.57 16.66 0.23
CA LYS A 41 20.76 17.83 0.57
C LYS A 41 19.96 18.35 -0.63
N GLY A 42 18.69 18.62 -0.40
CA GLY A 42 17.73 19.11 -1.39
C GLY A 42 17.18 18.03 -2.32
N ASN A 43 17.74 16.81 -2.33
CA ASN A 43 17.17 15.74 -3.14
C ASN A 43 15.84 15.26 -2.57
N ARG A 44 14.95 14.90 -3.49
CA ARG A 44 13.74 14.14 -3.23
C ARG A 44 14.06 12.67 -3.41
N VAL A 45 13.88 11.89 -2.36
CA VAL A 45 14.20 10.46 -2.36
C VAL A 45 13.07 9.69 -1.72
N LYS A 46 12.70 8.59 -2.36
CA LYS A 46 11.73 7.64 -1.83
C LYS A 46 12.47 6.61 -0.97
N ILE A 47 12.31 6.69 0.35
CA ILE A 47 13.02 5.86 1.34
C ILE A 47 12.05 5.04 2.20
N PRO A 48 12.43 3.88 2.74
CA PRO A 48 11.58 3.13 3.66
C PRO A 48 11.21 3.94 4.90
N LEU A 49 10.02 3.68 5.46
CA LEU A 49 9.50 4.37 6.63
C LEU A 49 10.46 4.30 7.82
N TRP A 50 11.01 3.12 8.10
CA TRP A 50 11.93 2.96 9.24
C TRP A 50 13.15 3.90 9.13
N LEU A 51 13.64 4.12 7.91
CA LEU A 51 14.78 5.01 7.68
C LEU A 51 14.33 6.46 7.83
N PHE A 52 13.17 6.79 7.26
CA PHE A 52 12.56 8.11 7.42
C PHE A 52 12.42 8.50 8.90
N GLU A 53 11.85 7.63 9.74
CA GLU A 53 11.66 7.91 11.18
C GLU A 53 12.98 8.16 11.92
N ILE A 54 14.05 7.44 11.58
CA ILE A 54 15.37 7.64 12.16
C ILE A 54 15.94 9.00 11.77
N LEU A 55 15.81 9.37 10.49
CA LEU A 55 16.33 10.62 9.96
C LEU A 55 15.52 11.82 10.43
N GLU A 56 14.20 11.69 10.55
CA GLU A 56 13.29 12.74 11.01
C GLU A 56 13.55 13.10 12.47
N ARG A 57 13.79 12.10 13.35
CA ARG A 57 14.17 12.34 14.75
C ARG A 57 15.46 13.14 14.92
N ARG A 58 16.32 13.10 13.90
CA ARG A 58 17.58 13.87 13.83
C ARG A 58 17.41 15.19 13.06
N ASN A 59 16.19 15.52 12.63
CA ASN A 59 15.85 16.68 11.81
C ASN A 59 16.61 16.74 10.47
N LEU A 60 16.95 15.58 9.90
CA LEU A 60 17.72 15.46 8.65
C LEU A 60 16.85 15.36 7.40
N VAL A 61 15.55 15.14 7.56
CA VAL A 61 14.58 14.99 6.46
C VAL A 61 13.25 15.68 6.78
N GLU A 62 12.43 15.88 5.76
CA GLU A 62 11.01 16.26 5.87
C GLU A 62 10.15 15.48 4.87
N VAL A 63 8.88 15.24 5.24
CA VAL A 63 7.90 14.66 4.31
C VAL A 63 7.59 15.66 3.21
N GLN A 64 7.68 15.23 1.94
CA GLN A 64 7.39 16.08 0.79
C GLN A 64 5.91 16.50 0.74
N GLU A 65 4.99 15.55 0.84
CA GLU A 65 3.55 15.78 0.77
C GLU A 65 2.84 15.06 1.91
N ARG A 66 2.08 15.82 2.69
CA ARG A 66 1.21 15.26 3.72
C ARG A 66 -0.11 14.87 3.08
N ILE A 67 -0.47 13.59 3.22
CA ILE A 67 -1.79 13.10 2.87
C ILE A 67 -2.83 13.80 3.77
N ASP A 68 -3.95 14.20 3.19
CA ASP A 68 -5.09 14.79 3.88
C ASP A 68 -6.41 14.13 3.46
N LEU A 69 -7.53 14.52 4.07
CA LEU A 69 -8.83 13.95 3.71
C LEU A 69 -9.27 14.29 2.28
N ARG A 70 -8.79 15.41 1.71
CA ARG A 70 -9.12 15.81 0.32
C ARG A 70 -8.44 14.88 -0.68
N TYR A 71 -7.29 14.32 -0.32
CA TYR A 71 -6.65 13.27 -1.11
C TYR A 71 -7.59 12.08 -1.33
N LEU A 72 -8.36 11.66 -0.33
CA LEU A 72 -9.31 10.54 -0.47
C LEU A 72 -10.40 10.83 -1.49
N ASP A 73 -10.94 12.05 -1.52
CA ASP A 73 -11.95 12.47 -2.50
C ASP A 73 -11.39 12.36 -3.94
N SER A 74 -10.18 12.90 -4.15
CA SER A 74 -9.51 12.88 -5.45
C SER A 74 -9.20 11.46 -5.89
N LEU A 75 -8.70 10.63 -4.97
CA LEU A 75 -8.39 9.24 -5.22
C LEU A 75 -9.64 8.44 -5.59
N LEU A 76 -10.74 8.61 -4.86
CA LEU A 76 -11.98 7.89 -5.14
C LEU A 76 -12.52 8.22 -6.53
N LEU A 77 -12.43 9.49 -6.95
CA LEU A 77 -12.83 9.93 -8.29
C LEU A 77 -11.97 9.28 -9.37
N GLU A 78 -10.64 9.31 -9.21
CA GLU A 78 -9.71 8.65 -10.15
C GLU A 78 -9.94 7.13 -10.21
N GLU A 79 -10.17 6.51 -9.05
CA GLU A 79 -10.42 5.09 -8.94
C GLU A 79 -11.73 4.71 -9.66
N LYS A 80 -12.81 5.48 -9.51
CA LYS A 80 -14.08 5.19 -10.22
C LYS A 80 -13.96 5.30 -11.74
N ASN A 81 -13.11 6.21 -12.23
CA ASN A 81 -12.93 6.45 -13.66
C ASN A 81 -11.90 5.53 -14.34
N SER A 82 -11.04 4.87 -13.57
CA SER A 82 -10.03 3.97 -14.11
C SER A 82 -10.51 2.52 -14.20
N LEU A 83 -10.13 1.81 -15.26
CA LEU A 83 -10.35 0.37 -15.38
C LEU A 83 -9.35 -0.46 -14.56
N ARG A 84 -8.18 0.10 -14.26
CA ARG A 84 -7.12 -0.53 -13.46
C ARG A 84 -7.02 0.14 -12.08
N PRO A 85 -6.49 -0.53 -11.06
CA PRO A 85 -6.14 0.15 -9.81
C PRO A 85 -5.23 1.34 -10.13
N VAL A 86 -5.56 2.53 -9.65
CA VAL A 86 -4.66 3.68 -9.81
C VAL A 86 -3.47 3.54 -8.86
N GLN A 87 -2.35 4.18 -9.20
CA GLN A 87 -1.21 4.21 -8.31
C GLN A 87 -1.53 5.16 -7.15
N ILE A 88 -1.35 4.67 -5.92
CA ILE A 88 -1.63 5.41 -4.70
C ILE A 88 -0.35 5.57 -3.88
N SER A 89 -0.38 6.47 -2.90
CA SER A 89 0.70 6.56 -1.92
C SER A 89 0.77 5.27 -1.10
N GLU A 90 1.98 4.72 -0.94
CA GLU A 90 2.27 3.56 -0.08
C GLU A 90 1.84 3.81 1.37
N GLN A 91 1.79 5.07 1.78
CA GLN A 91 1.46 5.48 3.14
C GLN A 91 -0.05 5.61 3.38
N LEU A 92 -0.89 5.44 2.35
CA LEU A 92 -2.32 5.74 2.41
C LEU A 92 -3.02 5.00 3.56
N PHE A 93 -2.88 3.68 3.63
CA PHE A 93 -3.65 2.87 4.57
C PHE A 93 -3.21 3.11 6.02
N ARG A 94 -1.90 3.22 6.27
CA ARG A 94 -1.37 3.64 7.57
C ARG A 94 -1.86 5.03 7.96
N TRP A 95 -1.79 5.99 7.04
CA TRP A 95 -2.24 7.36 7.27
C TRP A 95 -3.74 7.42 7.61
N VAL A 96 -4.60 6.76 6.82
CA VAL A 96 -6.05 6.74 7.08
C VAL A 96 -6.34 6.07 8.42
N ARG A 97 -5.68 4.96 8.74
CA ARG A 97 -5.88 4.25 10.00
C ARG A 97 -5.53 5.13 11.19
N ASN A 98 -4.38 5.79 11.16
CA ASN A 98 -3.95 6.73 12.20
C ASN A 98 -4.91 7.91 12.31
N THR A 99 -5.34 8.46 11.18
CA THR A 99 -6.33 9.56 11.12
C THR A 99 -7.65 9.17 11.77
N ILE A 100 -8.17 7.98 11.46
CA ILE A 100 -9.39 7.45 12.08
C ILE A 100 -9.20 7.25 13.59
N ILE A 101 -8.04 6.75 14.03
CA ILE A 101 -7.74 6.57 15.46
C ILE A 101 -7.71 7.90 16.20
N GLU A 102 -7.09 8.94 15.62
CA GLU A 102 -7.06 10.27 16.23
C GLU A 102 -8.44 10.93 16.24
N LEU A 103 -9.18 10.87 15.13
CA LEU A 103 -10.53 11.42 15.03
C LEU A 103 -11.51 10.76 16.02
N LYS A 104 -11.34 9.47 16.32
CA LYS A 104 -12.14 8.77 17.35
C LYS A 104 -11.96 9.35 18.76
N LYS A 105 -10.83 10.01 19.05
CA LYS A 105 -10.55 10.59 20.38
C LYS A 105 -11.24 11.93 20.58
N ASP A 106 -11.71 12.57 19.52
CA ASP A 106 -12.31 13.91 19.55
C ASP A 106 -13.78 13.87 19.06
N PRO A 107 -14.76 13.84 19.98
CA PRO A 107 -16.18 13.84 19.63
C PRO A 107 -16.63 15.04 18.80
N ALA A 108 -15.94 16.19 18.90
CA ALA A 108 -16.28 17.37 18.11
C ALA A 108 -16.07 17.15 16.60
N ARG A 109 -15.24 16.17 16.23
CA ARG A 109 -14.89 15.82 14.84
C ARG A 109 -15.59 14.55 14.35
N ALA A 110 -16.71 14.17 14.97
CA ALA A 110 -17.46 12.97 14.60
C ALA A 110 -17.89 12.94 13.11
N ALA A 111 -18.24 14.09 12.53
CA ALA A 111 -18.59 14.17 11.12
C ALA A 111 -17.39 13.88 10.19
N GLU A 112 -16.20 14.35 10.55
CA GLU A 112 -14.97 14.05 9.80
C GLU A 112 -14.58 12.58 9.93
N LEU A 113 -14.75 11.99 11.12
CA LEU A 113 -14.54 10.56 11.35
C LEU A 113 -15.43 9.71 10.45
N GLU A 114 -16.72 10.02 10.41
CA GLU A 114 -17.68 9.25 9.63
C GLU A 114 -17.39 9.37 8.13
N ARG A 115 -17.08 10.59 7.67
CA ARG A 115 -16.64 10.83 6.30
C ARG A 115 -15.40 9.99 5.94
N ALA A 116 -14.35 10.04 6.76
CA ALA A 116 -13.12 9.31 6.51
C ALA A 116 -13.34 7.79 6.41
N ARG A 117 -14.30 7.24 7.18
CA ARG A 117 -14.67 5.83 7.10
C ARG A 117 -15.41 5.49 5.81
N ILE A 118 -16.40 6.31 5.45
CA ILE A 118 -17.18 6.11 4.23
C ILE A 118 -16.26 6.18 3.01
N ASP A 119 -15.39 7.19 2.94
CA ASP A 119 -14.46 7.37 1.83
C ASP A 119 -13.47 6.19 1.75
N LEU A 120 -12.94 5.72 2.88
CA LEU A 120 -12.10 4.54 2.92
C LEU A 120 -12.83 3.28 2.44
N ASP A 121 -14.05 3.03 2.92
CA ASP A 121 -14.84 1.87 2.52
C ASP A 121 -15.13 1.87 1.02
N ASP A 122 -15.44 3.03 0.46
CA ASP A 122 -15.69 3.19 -0.97
C ASP A 122 -14.42 2.97 -1.81
N ILE A 123 -13.27 3.48 -1.35
CA ILE A 123 -11.97 3.21 -1.98
C ILE A 123 -11.67 1.70 -1.94
N LEU A 124 -11.82 1.06 -0.78
CA LEU A 124 -11.57 -0.37 -0.61
C LEU A 124 -12.48 -1.20 -1.50
N LYS A 125 -13.79 -0.91 -1.55
CA LYS A 125 -14.75 -1.60 -2.43
C LYS A 125 -14.35 -1.47 -3.90
N ALA A 126 -14.04 -0.25 -4.35
CA ALA A 126 -13.63 0.01 -5.73
C ALA A 126 -12.35 -0.75 -6.10
N ARG A 127 -11.34 -0.68 -5.23
CA ARG A 127 -10.03 -1.32 -5.46
C ARG A 127 -10.11 -2.83 -5.39
N PHE A 128 -10.74 -3.39 -4.36
CA PHE A 128 -10.91 -4.84 -4.23
C PHE A 128 -11.75 -5.43 -5.37
N GLY A 129 -12.79 -4.72 -5.82
CA GLY A 129 -13.55 -5.10 -6.99
C GLY A 129 -12.70 -5.21 -8.25
N LYS A 130 -11.72 -4.32 -8.44
CA LYS A 130 -10.75 -4.41 -9.54
C LYS A 130 -9.77 -5.55 -9.35
N LEU A 131 -9.17 -5.68 -8.17
CA LEU A 131 -8.23 -6.76 -7.86
C LEU A 131 -8.86 -8.14 -8.11
N ALA A 132 -10.09 -8.36 -7.67
CA ALA A 132 -10.83 -9.60 -7.92
C ALA A 132 -11.00 -9.90 -9.41
N LYS A 133 -11.24 -8.89 -10.26
CA LYS A 133 -11.27 -9.07 -11.72
C LYS A 133 -9.91 -9.51 -12.28
N TYR A 134 -8.82 -8.96 -11.76
CA TYR A 134 -7.46 -9.31 -12.17
C TYR A 134 -7.03 -10.70 -11.72
N VAL A 135 -7.60 -11.24 -10.65
CA VAL A 135 -7.30 -12.62 -10.22
C VAL A 135 -7.69 -13.63 -11.31
N ASN A 136 -8.75 -13.36 -12.07
CA ASN A 136 -9.20 -14.22 -13.16
C ASN A 136 -8.49 -13.93 -14.50
N PHE A 137 -7.48 -13.06 -14.51
CA PHE A 137 -6.75 -12.69 -15.72
C PHE A 137 -5.93 -13.86 -16.26
N GLN A 138 -6.14 -14.20 -17.53
CA GLN A 138 -5.48 -15.32 -18.22
C GLN A 138 -4.30 -14.89 -19.11
N GLY A 139 -3.86 -13.63 -19.04
CA GLY A 139 -2.72 -13.16 -19.83
C GLY A 139 -1.34 -13.47 -19.20
N PRO A 140 -0.26 -12.92 -19.77
CA PRO A 140 1.11 -13.20 -19.34
C PRO A 140 1.37 -12.82 -17.87
N GLU A 141 2.17 -13.61 -17.16
CA GLU A 141 2.53 -13.35 -15.76
C GLU A 141 3.20 -11.99 -15.56
N THR A 142 4.00 -11.54 -16.53
CA THR A 142 4.62 -10.20 -16.54
C THR A 142 3.61 -9.06 -16.40
N SER A 143 2.36 -9.27 -16.82
CA SER A 143 1.29 -8.26 -16.66
C SER A 143 0.77 -8.20 -15.24
N LEU A 144 0.75 -9.35 -14.54
CA LEU A 144 0.38 -9.43 -13.13
C LEU A 144 1.48 -8.84 -12.24
N GLU A 145 2.75 -9.05 -12.58
CA GLU A 145 3.88 -8.43 -11.87
C GLU A 145 3.80 -6.90 -11.93
N LYS A 146 3.59 -6.33 -13.12
CA LYS A 146 3.39 -4.88 -13.31
C LYS A 146 2.16 -4.34 -12.60
N LEU A 147 1.13 -5.16 -12.36
CA LEU A 147 -0.01 -4.76 -11.55
C LEU A 147 0.40 -4.68 -10.08
N VAL A 148 1.09 -5.71 -9.57
CA VAL A 148 1.54 -5.79 -8.19
C VAL A 148 2.47 -4.63 -7.82
N GLU A 149 3.32 -4.18 -8.73
CA GLU A 149 4.19 -3.01 -8.55
C GLU A 149 3.42 -1.70 -8.27
N LYS A 150 2.13 -1.63 -8.63
CA LYS A 150 1.27 -0.45 -8.41
C LYS A 150 0.40 -0.56 -7.17
N LEU A 151 0.42 -1.70 -6.50
CA LEU A 151 -0.37 -1.95 -5.31
C LEU A 151 0.39 -1.52 -4.07
N ASN A 152 -0.35 -1.05 -3.07
CA ASN A 152 0.23 -0.90 -1.74
C ASN A 152 0.61 -2.27 -1.16
N PRO A 153 1.57 -2.32 -0.23
CA PRO A 153 2.03 -3.58 0.35
C PRO A 153 0.89 -4.48 0.87
N GLU A 154 -0.11 -3.91 1.54
CA GLU A 154 -1.26 -4.65 2.06
C GLU A 154 -2.12 -5.24 0.94
N GLU A 155 -2.36 -4.48 -0.11
CA GLU A 155 -3.11 -4.92 -1.29
C GLU A 155 -2.35 -5.98 -2.08
N ALA A 156 -1.03 -5.85 -2.18
CA ALA A 156 -0.17 -6.83 -2.84
C ALA A 156 -0.23 -8.18 -2.14
N VAL A 157 -0.19 -8.18 -0.80
CA VAL A 157 -0.33 -9.41 0.01
C VAL A 157 -1.73 -10.01 -0.19
N LEU A 158 -2.78 -9.19 -0.08
CA LEU A 158 -4.17 -9.64 -0.30
C LEU A 158 -4.33 -10.26 -1.70
N PHE A 159 -3.90 -9.54 -2.74
CA PHE A 159 -4.02 -9.96 -4.13
C PHE A 159 -3.28 -11.28 -4.38
N ARG A 160 -2.03 -11.41 -3.92
CA ARG A 160 -1.25 -12.65 -4.05
C ARG A 160 -1.91 -13.82 -3.33
N SER A 161 -2.53 -13.57 -2.18
CA SER A 161 -3.22 -14.59 -1.39
C SER A 161 -4.45 -15.11 -2.13
N ILE A 162 -5.28 -14.22 -2.66
CA ILE A 162 -6.47 -14.58 -3.45
C ILE A 162 -6.06 -15.27 -4.75
N LEU A 163 -5.02 -14.77 -5.44
CA LEU A 163 -4.51 -15.36 -6.67
C LEU A 163 -4.00 -16.78 -6.45
N SER A 164 -3.23 -17.02 -5.39
CA SER A 164 -2.73 -18.35 -5.02
C SER A 164 -3.88 -19.32 -4.75
N LEU A 165 -4.92 -18.86 -4.03
CA LEU A 165 -6.09 -19.66 -3.73
C LEU A 165 -6.84 -20.07 -5.02
N MET A 166 -7.11 -19.10 -5.88
CA MET A 166 -7.83 -19.33 -7.14
C MET A 166 -7.05 -20.23 -8.09
N ARG A 167 -5.73 -20.06 -8.21
CA ARG A 167 -4.86 -20.95 -8.99
C ARG A 167 -4.86 -22.38 -8.44
N HIS A 168 -4.77 -22.54 -7.12
CA HIS A 168 -4.82 -23.85 -6.47
C HIS A 168 -6.14 -24.57 -6.74
N TYR A 169 -7.28 -23.94 -6.45
CA TYR A 169 -8.59 -24.56 -6.69
C TYR A 169 -8.85 -24.81 -8.18
N SER A 170 -8.42 -23.92 -9.07
CA SER A 170 -8.54 -24.14 -10.52
C SER A 170 -7.79 -25.40 -10.96
N ARG A 171 -6.58 -25.62 -10.44
CA ARG A 171 -5.78 -26.82 -10.72
C ARG A 171 -6.48 -28.09 -10.21
N VAL A 172 -6.88 -28.08 -8.94
CA VAL A 172 -7.57 -29.21 -8.29
C VAL A 172 -8.85 -29.58 -9.04
N LEU A 173 -9.68 -28.59 -9.40
CA LEU A 173 -10.95 -28.82 -10.10
C LEU A 173 -10.76 -29.25 -11.56
N ARG A 174 -9.63 -28.94 -12.18
CA ARG A 174 -9.26 -29.42 -13.52
C ARG A 174 -8.68 -30.83 -13.51
N GLY A 175 -8.27 -31.34 -12.35
CA GLY A 175 -7.56 -32.62 -12.23
C GLY A 175 -6.11 -32.55 -12.71
N ASP A 176 -5.53 -31.35 -12.78
CA ASP A 176 -4.11 -31.17 -13.10
C ASP A 176 -3.26 -31.77 -11.96
N PRO A 177 -2.23 -32.58 -12.26
CA PRO A 177 -1.39 -33.19 -11.23
C PRO A 177 -0.67 -32.13 -10.40
N ASP A 178 -0.46 -32.41 -9.11
CA ASP A 178 0.39 -31.56 -8.27
C ASP A 178 1.84 -31.67 -8.78
N ASP A 179 2.35 -30.59 -9.37
CA ASP A 179 3.78 -30.38 -9.57
C ASP A 179 4.44 -30.16 -8.19
N ASN A 180 4.59 -31.25 -7.44
CA ASN A 180 5.59 -31.34 -6.38
C ASN A 180 6.93 -31.68 -7.03
N ARG A 181 7.65 -30.64 -7.47
CA ARG A 181 9.10 -30.66 -7.63
C ARG A 181 9.71 -29.41 -7.01
#